data_AF-A0A2D4HF02-F1
#
_entry.id   AF-A0A2D4HF02-F1
#
_cell.length_a   1.000
_cell.length_b   1.000
_cell.length_c   1.000
_cell.angle_alpha   90.00
_cell.angle_beta   90.00
_cell.angle_gamma   90.00
#
_symmetry.space_group_name_H-M   'P 1'
#
loop_
_entity.id
_entity.type
_entity.pdbx_description
1 polymer ?
#
loop_
_entity_poly.entity_id
_entity_poly.type
_entity_poly.pdbx_seq_one_letter_code
_entity_poly.pdbx_strand_id
1 'polypeptide(L)'
;SKALEDVVILSIDNNTMESPFQDLENLPSDVVSLLKFQLKKQSAATGDGVARAFLRAQALLFGSYREGLVCSLEKHISFSQESFLQQGSGAMQNFLQQAVHLQLFKEFINDRLDKLNANEDFSDFFEQE
;
A
#
# COMPACT_ATOMS: atom_id res chain seq x y z
N SER A 1 26.21 -26.53 3.48
CA SER A 1 24.97 -26.19 2.75
C SER A 1 24.52 -24.83 3.24
N LYS A 2 24.14 -23.89 2.36
CA LYS A 2 23.44 -22.68 2.82
C LYS A 2 21.97 -23.03 2.91
N ALA A 3 21.46 -23.15 4.13
CA ALA A 3 20.02 -23.21 4.34
C ALA A 3 19.43 -21.85 3.94
N LEU A 4 18.22 -21.85 3.38
CA LEU A 4 17.47 -20.62 3.18
C LEU A 4 17.19 -20.00 4.57
N GLU A 5 17.22 -18.68 4.64
CA GLU A 5 16.71 -17.93 5.81
C GLU A 5 15.17 -17.94 5.78
N ASP A 6 14.52 -17.02 6.49
CA ASP A 6 13.06 -16.93 6.50
C ASP A 6 12.55 -16.44 5.13
N VAL A 7 11.97 -17.36 4.35
CA VAL A 7 11.52 -17.11 2.97
C VAL A 7 10.07 -17.50 2.78
N VAL A 8 9.38 -16.76 1.90
CA VAL A 8 8.04 -17.11 1.41
C VAL A 8 8.17 -17.87 0.10
N ILE A 9 7.60 -19.07 0.04
CA ILE A 9 7.65 -19.94 -1.14
C ILE A 9 6.22 -20.15 -1.65
N LEU A 10 5.97 -19.79 -2.90
CA LEU A 10 4.73 -20.11 -3.61
C LEU A 10 5.02 -21.10 -4.73
N SER A 11 4.51 -22.33 -4.59
CA SER A 11 4.55 -23.32 -5.65
C SER A 11 3.31 -23.18 -6.52
N ILE A 12 3.52 -22.82 -7.79
CA ILE A 12 2.45 -22.56 -8.75
C ILE A 12 1.77 -23.85 -9.22
N ASP A 13 2.52 -24.94 -9.35
CA ASP A 13 2.03 -26.21 -9.88
C ASP A 13 0.93 -26.84 -9.03
N ASN A 14 1.04 -26.71 -7.71
CA ASN A 14 0.11 -27.25 -6.72
C ASN A 14 -0.63 -26.16 -5.94
N ASN A 15 -0.37 -24.88 -6.23
CA ASN A 15 -0.93 -23.71 -5.55
C ASN A 15 -0.74 -23.75 -4.02
N THR A 16 0.42 -24.19 -3.55
CA THR A 16 0.77 -24.20 -2.12
C THR A 16 1.68 -23.04 -1.76
N MET A 17 1.38 -22.37 -0.65
CA MET A 17 2.19 -21.28 -0.10
C MET A 17 2.76 -21.70 1.25
N GLU A 18 4.07 -21.60 1.39
CA GLU A 18 4.82 -21.80 2.64
C GLU A 18 5.38 -20.45 3.09
N SER A 19 5.10 -20.07 4.33
CA SER A 19 5.57 -18.82 4.91
C SER A 19 5.83 -19.01 6.41
N PRO A 20 6.98 -18.54 6.93
CA PRO A 20 7.20 -18.46 8.36
C PRO A 20 6.47 -17.27 9.02
N PHE A 21 5.83 -16.40 8.23
CA PHE A 21 5.21 -15.15 8.66
C PHE A 21 3.67 -15.19 8.59
N GLN A 22 3.01 -14.32 9.36
CA GLN A 22 1.56 -14.10 9.37
C GLN A 22 1.16 -12.77 8.70
N ASP A 23 1.82 -12.39 7.61
CA ASP A 23 1.69 -11.05 7.00
C ASP A 23 0.25 -10.69 6.59
N LEU A 24 -0.51 -11.67 6.10
CA LEU A 24 -1.90 -11.44 5.68
C LEU A 24 -2.80 -11.07 6.86
N GLU A 25 -2.50 -11.55 8.08
CA GLU A 25 -3.26 -11.25 9.29
C GLU A 25 -2.96 -9.85 9.84
N ASN A 26 -1.80 -9.30 9.49
CA ASN A 26 -1.40 -7.93 9.86
C ASN A 26 -2.05 -6.86 8.99
N LEU A 27 -2.68 -7.25 7.87
CA LEU A 27 -3.42 -6.33 7.01
C LEU A 27 -4.83 -6.05 7.57
N PRO A 28 -5.37 -4.83 7.37
CA PRO A 28 -6.76 -4.52 7.68
C PRO A 28 -7.73 -5.50 7.00
N SER A 29 -8.51 -6.22 7.80
CA SER A 29 -9.32 -7.36 7.35
C SER A 29 -10.46 -6.95 6.42
N ASP A 30 -10.97 -5.74 6.56
CA ASP A 30 -11.95 -5.11 5.68
C ASP A 30 -11.40 -4.89 4.27
N VAL A 31 -10.16 -4.38 4.16
CA VAL A 31 -9.48 -4.20 2.86
C VAL A 31 -9.22 -5.55 2.20
N VAL A 32 -8.69 -6.52 2.94
CA VAL A 32 -8.43 -7.89 2.44
C VAL A 32 -9.73 -8.56 1.97
N SER A 33 -10.80 -8.42 2.75
CA SER A 33 -12.10 -9.00 2.43
C SER A 33 -12.71 -8.37 1.18
N LEU A 34 -12.61 -7.04 1.03
CA LEU A 34 -13.07 -6.33 -0.16
C LEU A 34 -12.30 -6.79 -1.41
N LEU A 35 -10.96 -6.85 -1.33
CA LEU A 35 -10.12 -7.31 -2.43
C LEU A 35 -10.48 -8.75 -2.83
N LYS A 36 -10.57 -9.65 -1.85
CA LYS A 36 -10.97 -11.05 -2.09
C LYS A 36 -12.35 -11.16 -2.72
N PHE A 37 -13.30 -10.34 -2.28
CA PHE A 37 -14.64 -10.30 -2.85
C PHE A 37 -14.62 -9.82 -4.30
N GLN A 38 -13.87 -8.76 -4.61
CA GLN A 38 -13.74 -8.22 -5.97
C GLN A 38 -13.09 -9.24 -6.91
N LEU A 39 -11.99 -9.87 -6.50
CA LEU A 39 -11.27 -10.86 -7.31
C LEU A 39 -12.10 -12.12 -7.63
N LYS A 40 -13.08 -12.45 -6.79
CA LYS A 40 -14.01 -13.58 -7.03
C LYS A 40 -15.12 -13.27 -8.04
N LYS A 41 -15.35 -12.00 -8.39
CA LYS A 41 -16.40 -11.64 -9.34
C LYS A 41 -15.96 -11.97 -10.76
N GLN A 42 -16.89 -12.48 -11.58
CA GLN A 42 -16.64 -12.73 -13.00
C GLN A 42 -16.22 -11.45 -13.75
N SER A 43 -16.72 -10.29 -13.33
CA SER A 43 -16.33 -8.98 -13.90
C SER A 43 -14.85 -8.64 -13.67
N ALA A 44 -14.18 -9.24 -12.68
CA ALA A 44 -12.75 -9.04 -12.48
C ALA A 44 -11.90 -9.80 -13.50
N ALA A 45 -12.44 -10.87 -14.12
CA ALA A 45 -11.72 -11.70 -15.08
C ALA A 45 -11.63 -11.10 -16.50
N THR A 46 -12.23 -9.93 -16.73
CA THR A 46 -12.27 -9.25 -18.03
C THR A 46 -11.76 -7.82 -17.89
N GLY A 47 -10.95 -7.35 -18.84
CA GLY A 47 -10.43 -5.98 -18.84
C GLY A 47 -9.42 -5.73 -17.72
N ASP A 48 -9.51 -4.58 -17.07
CA ASP A 48 -8.60 -4.12 -16.00
C ASP A 48 -9.11 -4.44 -14.59
N GLY A 49 -10.15 -5.27 -14.45
CA GLY A 49 -10.83 -5.50 -13.17
C GLY A 49 -9.94 -6.03 -12.04
N VAL A 50 -8.97 -6.90 -12.35
CA VAL A 50 -7.94 -7.32 -11.37
C VAL A 50 -7.08 -6.13 -10.95
N ALA A 51 -6.56 -5.35 -11.91
CA ALA A 51 -5.71 -4.20 -11.63
C ALA A 51 -6.44 -3.14 -10.80
N ARG A 52 -7.69 -2.82 -11.13
CA ARG A 52 -8.53 -1.87 -10.37
C ARG A 52 -8.84 -2.35 -8.96
N ALA A 53 -9.04 -3.66 -8.76
CA ALA A 53 -9.26 -4.22 -7.42
C ALA A 53 -8.03 -4.03 -6.53
N PHE A 54 -6.82 -4.33 -7.04
CA PHE A 54 -5.57 -4.10 -6.30
C PHE A 54 -5.27 -2.61 -6.13
N LEU A 55 -5.50 -1.78 -7.14
CA LEU A 55 -5.31 -0.33 -7.07
C LEU A 55 -6.17 0.28 -5.95
N ARG A 56 -7.44 -0.11 -5.88
CA ARG A 56 -8.34 0.32 -4.81
C ARG A 56 -7.89 -0.16 -3.43
N ALA A 57 -7.39 -1.40 -3.32
CA ALA A 57 -6.82 -1.89 -2.07
C ALA A 57 -5.59 -1.06 -1.65
N GLN A 58 -4.70 -0.72 -2.59
CA GLN A 58 -3.56 0.15 -2.32
C GLN A 58 -4.00 1.55 -1.88
N ALA A 59 -5.01 2.14 -2.53
CA ALA A 59 -5.55 3.45 -2.14
C ALA A 59 -6.19 3.41 -0.74
N LEU A 60 -6.87 2.33 -0.37
CA LEU A 60 -7.41 2.15 0.99
C LEU A 60 -6.31 1.99 2.06
N LEU A 61 -5.18 1.36 1.70
CA LEU A 61 -4.07 1.14 2.63
C LEU A 61 -3.18 2.37 2.80
N PHE A 62 -2.89 3.07 1.71
CA PHE A 62 -1.87 4.13 1.67
C PHE A 62 -2.43 5.51 1.37
N GLY A 63 -3.72 5.63 1.02
CA GLY A 63 -4.33 6.91 0.63
C GLY A 63 -4.26 7.98 1.71
N SER A 64 -4.17 7.56 2.99
CA SER A 64 -3.96 8.45 4.13
C SER A 64 -2.56 9.11 4.18
N TYR A 65 -1.71 8.87 3.17
CA TYR A 65 -0.41 9.53 3.05
C TYR A 65 -0.55 11.04 2.87
N ARG A 66 -1.66 11.51 2.30
CA ARG A 66 -1.92 12.93 2.05
C ARG A 66 -1.97 13.73 3.36
N GLU A 67 -2.45 13.11 4.43
CA GLU A 67 -2.50 13.64 5.79
C GLU A 67 -1.11 13.73 6.42
N GLY A 68 -0.14 13.01 5.87
CA GLY A 68 1.28 13.16 6.18
C GLY A 68 1.94 14.33 5.45
N LEU A 69 1.33 14.93 4.42
CA LEU A 69 1.95 16.03 3.67
C LEU A 69 1.87 17.34 4.46
N VAL A 70 3.01 18.00 4.62
CA VAL A 70 3.14 19.28 5.34
C VAL A 70 3.79 20.31 4.44
N CYS A 71 3.12 21.46 4.28
CA CYS A 71 3.64 22.61 3.55
C CYS A 71 4.30 23.60 4.52
N SER A 72 5.58 23.90 4.31
CA SER A 72 6.31 24.90 5.09
C SER A 72 5.95 26.32 4.65
N LEU A 73 6.37 27.31 5.46
CA LEU A 73 6.20 28.73 5.10
C LEU A 73 6.92 29.10 3.78
N GLU A 74 7.94 28.34 3.39
CA GLU A 74 8.69 28.51 2.14
C GLU A 74 8.02 27.81 0.94
N LYS A 75 6.78 27.31 1.11
CA LYS A 75 6.03 26.53 0.11
C LYS A 75 6.70 25.22 -0.31
N HIS A 76 7.61 24.70 0.52
CA HIS A 76 8.19 23.38 0.33
C HIS A 76 7.30 22.33 1.00
N ILE A 77 6.96 21.28 0.27
CA ILE A 77 6.15 20.16 0.74
C ILE A 77 7.08 19.06 1.24
N SER A 78 6.79 18.56 2.43
CA SER A 78 7.52 17.48 3.10
C SER A 78 6.55 16.43 3.64
N PHE A 79 7.07 15.27 4.05
CA PHE A 79 6.26 14.21 4.64
C PHE A 79 6.53 14.08 6.14
N SER A 80 5.50 14.30 6.95
CA SER A 80 5.46 14.08 8.40
C SER A 80 5.01 12.65 8.68
N GLN A 81 5.97 11.80 9.03
CA GLN A 81 5.68 10.43 9.47
C GLN A 81 4.78 10.42 10.71
N GLU A 82 4.95 11.39 11.62
CA GLU A 82 4.11 11.50 12.82
C GLU A 82 2.64 11.72 12.45
N SER A 83 2.36 12.66 11.55
CA SER A 83 1.00 12.97 11.10
C SER A 83 0.37 11.79 10.36
N PHE A 84 1.16 11.07 9.56
CA PHE A 84 0.73 9.85 8.86
C PHE A 84 0.38 8.72 9.84
N LEU A 85 1.20 8.48 10.86
CA LEU A 85 1.00 7.40 11.84
C LEU A 85 -0.16 7.65 12.81
N GLN A 86 -0.65 8.89 12.90
CA GLN A 86 -1.86 9.24 13.64
C GLN A 86 -3.14 8.91 12.86
N GLN A 87 -3.05 8.49 11.59
CA GLN A 87 -4.21 8.13 10.79
C GLN A 87 -4.71 6.71 11.09
N GLY A 88 -6.03 6.52 10.98
CA GLY A 88 -6.68 5.23 11.17
C GLY A 88 -6.79 4.76 12.62
N SER A 89 -7.26 3.52 12.81
CA SER A 89 -7.35 2.89 14.13
C SER A 89 -7.14 1.38 14.05
N GLY A 90 -6.76 0.75 15.17
CA GLY A 90 -6.61 -0.70 15.28
C GLY A 90 -5.64 -1.29 14.25
N ALA A 91 -6.13 -2.21 13.43
CA ALA A 91 -5.32 -2.88 12.40
C ALA A 91 -4.71 -1.90 11.37
N MET A 92 -5.43 -0.83 11.02
CA MET A 92 -4.90 0.18 10.10
C MET A 92 -3.70 0.91 10.72
N GLN A 93 -3.80 1.31 11.99
CA GLN A 93 -2.67 1.97 12.66
C GLN A 93 -1.43 1.06 12.73
N ASN A 94 -1.61 -0.22 13.04
CA ASN A 94 -0.52 -1.20 13.04
C ASN A 94 0.10 -1.37 11.64
N PHE A 95 -0.73 -1.41 10.60
CA PHE A 95 -0.26 -1.45 9.22
C PHE A 95 0.57 -0.21 8.87
N LEU A 96 0.10 1.00 9.20
CA LEU A 96 0.83 2.24 8.89
C LEU A 96 2.19 2.29 9.61
N GLN A 97 2.26 1.78 10.85
CA GLN A 97 3.53 1.65 11.59
C GLN A 97 4.53 0.73 10.89
N GLN A 98 4.07 -0.30 10.18
CA GLN A 98 4.95 -1.15 9.36
C GLN A 98 5.27 -0.50 8.01
N ALA A 99 4.28 0.16 7.39
CA ALA A 99 4.37 0.78 6.08
C ALA A 99 5.51 1.79 5.96
N VAL A 100 5.72 2.61 7.00
CA VAL A 100 6.80 3.64 7.03
C VAL A 100 8.21 3.04 6.92
N HIS A 101 8.37 1.75 7.21
CA HIS A 101 9.64 1.06 7.09
C HIS A 101 9.85 0.43 5.70
N LEU A 102 8.79 0.29 4.90
CA LEU A 102 8.86 -0.33 3.57
C LEU A 102 9.58 0.59 2.58
N GLN A 103 10.55 0.04 1.84
CA GLN A 103 11.24 0.81 0.80
C GLN A 103 10.27 1.27 -0.30
N LEU A 104 9.33 0.41 -0.72
CA LEU A 104 8.33 0.75 -1.73
C LEU A 104 7.49 1.98 -1.34
N PHE A 105 7.18 2.13 -0.05
CA PHE A 105 6.41 3.27 0.44
C PHE A 105 7.28 4.53 0.48
N LYS A 106 8.54 4.42 0.90
CA LYS A 106 9.48 5.54 0.88
C LYS A 106 9.69 6.08 -0.53
N GLU A 107 9.90 5.21 -1.52
CA GLU A 107 10.06 5.64 -2.92
C GLU A 107 8.77 6.28 -3.45
N PHE A 108 7.60 5.73 -3.13
CA PHE A 108 6.32 6.34 -3.48
C PHE A 108 6.19 7.77 -2.91
N ILE A 109 6.49 7.96 -1.62
CA ILE A 109 6.45 9.28 -0.99
C ILE A 109 7.47 10.23 -1.64
N ASN A 110 8.70 9.79 -1.88
CA ASN A 110 9.72 10.61 -2.51
C ASN A 110 9.28 11.07 -3.91
N ASP A 111 8.76 10.18 -4.75
CA ASP A 111 8.22 10.52 -6.08
C ASP A 111 7.09 11.57 -5.97
N ARG A 112 6.19 11.44 -5.00
CA ARG A 112 5.13 12.42 -4.75
C ARG A 112 5.68 13.77 -4.31
N LEU A 113 6.64 13.78 -3.39
CA LEU A 113 7.28 15.01 -2.91
C LEU A 113 8.03 15.71 -4.05
N ASP A 114 8.75 14.98 -4.88
CA ASP A 114 9.49 15.54 -6.01
C ASP A 114 8.56 16.24 -6.99
N LYS A 115 7.47 15.57 -7.40
CA LYS A 115 6.45 16.16 -8.29
C LYS A 115 5.75 17.37 -7.67
N LEU A 116 5.34 17.25 -6.41
CA LEU A 116 4.67 18.34 -5.69
C LEU A 116 5.56 19.58 -5.55
N ASN A 117 6.83 19.39 -5.22
CA ASN A 117 7.80 20.48 -5.08
C ASN A 117 8.22 21.08 -6.44
N ALA A 118 8.16 20.28 -7.52
CA ALA A 118 8.35 20.76 -8.89
C ALA A 118 7.11 21.47 -9.48
N ASN A 119 5.97 21.46 -8.78
CA ASN A 119 4.66 21.90 -9.29
C ASN A 119 4.22 21.10 -10.54
N GLU A 120 4.59 19.83 -10.61
CA GLU A 120 4.15 18.90 -11.64
C GLU A 120 2.81 18.27 -11.27
N ASP A 121 2.01 17.92 -12.28
CA ASP A 121 0.80 17.15 -12.06
C ASP A 121 1.17 15.71 -11.66
N PHE A 122 0.57 15.24 -10.57
CA PHE A 122 0.75 13.88 -10.06
C PHE A 122 -0.56 13.08 -10.06
N SER A 123 -1.64 13.62 -10.65
CA SER A 123 -2.93 12.95 -10.75
C SER A 123 -2.85 11.73 -11.67
N ASP A 124 -2.67 10.56 -11.06
CA ASP A 124 -2.69 9.27 -11.73
C ASP A 124 -3.90 8.43 -11.28
N PHE A 125 -3.99 7.18 -11.73
CA PHE A 125 -5.09 6.30 -11.36
C PHE A 125 -5.18 6.04 -9.85
N PHE A 126 -4.06 6.05 -9.12
CA PHE A 126 -4.08 5.89 -7.67
C PHE A 126 -4.72 7.12 -7.00
N GLU A 127 -4.40 8.32 -7.47
CA GLU A 127 -5.01 9.55 -6.93
C GLU A 127 -6.51 9.70 -7.25
N GLN A 128 -7.03 8.90 -8.18
CA GLN A 128 -8.43 8.89 -8.63
C GLN A 128 -9.29 7.80 -7.97
N GLU A 129 -8.68 6.84 -7.25
CA GLU A 129 -9.42 5.85 -6.46
C GLU A 129 -10.07 6.47 -5.21
#